data_AF-A0AA89BFR9-F1
#
_entry.id   AF-A0AA89BFR9-F1
#
_cell.length_a   1.000
_cell.length_b   1.000
_cell.length_c   1.000
_cell.angle_alpha   90.00
_cell.angle_beta   90.00
_cell.angle_gamma   90.00
#
_symmetry.space_group_name_H-M   'P 1'
#
loop_
_entity.id
_entity.type
_entity.pdbx_description
1 polymer ?
#
loop_
_entity_poly.entity_id
_entity_poly.type
_entity_poly.pdbx_seq_one_letter_code
_entity_poly.pdbx_strand_id
1 'polypeptide(L)'
;MYTSDDCISIQTGCSNVYVRDVNCGPGHGISIGSLGKDGTKACVSNVTVRDVIMHNTMNGVRIKTWQKQMQEPNSCRGYISGITYEKIRGTYTVKPVYLACSDSLPCTGVTLNSIKLEPMQEGYHLYDPFCWQTFGELLSPTLPPVSCLQLGKPPSNHIQNDHEAYSTTPTSSVNKRFQKLLSRKFDMKDLGSAKKILSMEIHRDRNAGKLWVTMKSYVEKVLERFSMLNAKPVSTPLGAHFQLSSQLCPSTEEDIEYMSRVLYANTVGYRMYAMVCTRPDISHAVSMVSRYMGNPGKKHGDAVKWIFRHLAGSTNFGIMFDHDGAKGEVSGFVDSDYAGDLDSRRSTTGYIFTFYGGPICWKSVLQSTTTLSTTEAEYMALTEAAKEAL
;
A
#
# COMPACT_ATOMS: atom_id res chain seq x y z
N MET A 1 -4.15 -8.18 -33.02
CA MET A 1 -3.38 -9.42 -32.73
C MET A 1 -4.07 -10.14 -31.59
N TYR A 2 -4.35 -11.44 -31.73
CA TYR A 2 -4.80 -12.27 -30.60
C TYR A 2 -3.56 -12.62 -29.76
N THR A 3 -3.43 -12.06 -28.56
CA THR A 3 -2.26 -12.28 -27.70
C THR A 3 -2.71 -12.89 -26.37
N SER A 4 -2.06 -13.95 -25.90
CA SER A 4 -2.28 -14.44 -24.53
C SER A 4 -1.62 -13.56 -23.47
N ASP A 5 -0.86 -12.54 -23.90
CA ASP A 5 -0.06 -11.65 -23.05
C ASP A 5 -0.14 -10.19 -23.55
N ASP A 6 0.80 -9.33 -23.15
CA ASP A 6 0.90 -7.92 -23.56
C ASP A 6 0.94 -7.79 -25.08
N CYS A 7 0.07 -6.93 -25.62
CA CYS A 7 0.00 -6.66 -27.05
C CYS A 7 1.08 -5.65 -27.47
N ILE A 8 1.41 -4.70 -26.59
CA ILE A 8 2.60 -3.86 -26.68
C ILE A 8 3.35 -3.99 -25.35
N SER A 9 4.59 -4.46 -25.38
CA SER A 9 5.44 -4.57 -24.19
C SER A 9 6.74 -3.79 -24.40
N ILE A 10 6.97 -2.79 -23.56
CA ILE A 10 8.16 -1.94 -23.58
C ILE A 10 8.98 -2.23 -22.34
N GLN A 11 10.21 -2.70 -22.56
CA GLN A 11 11.13 -3.16 -21.52
C GLN A 11 12.26 -2.15 -21.29
N THR A 12 13.11 -2.45 -20.31
CA THR A 12 14.27 -1.61 -19.98
C THR A 12 15.18 -1.39 -21.20
N GLY A 13 15.71 -0.17 -21.33
CA GLY A 13 16.64 0.22 -22.40
C GLY A 13 15.96 0.81 -23.64
N CYS A 14 14.62 0.78 -23.70
CA CYS A 14 13.87 1.40 -24.79
C CYS A 14 13.89 2.92 -24.69
N SER A 15 14.28 3.61 -25.76
CA SER A 15 14.12 5.06 -25.87
C SER A 15 13.76 5.47 -27.29
N ASN A 16 13.04 6.59 -27.44
CA ASN A 16 12.61 7.10 -28.75
C ASN A 16 11.74 6.09 -29.52
N VAL A 17 10.79 5.45 -28.82
CA VAL A 17 9.93 4.43 -29.39
C VAL A 17 8.63 5.08 -29.85
N TYR A 18 8.24 4.84 -31.10
CA TYR A 18 7.01 5.35 -31.66
C TYR A 18 6.16 4.19 -32.20
N VAL A 19 5.01 3.95 -31.58
CA VAL A 19 4.06 2.90 -31.93
C VAL A 19 2.77 3.57 -32.40
N ARG A 20 2.30 3.21 -33.59
CA ARG A 20 1.05 3.73 -34.17
C ARG A 20 0.24 2.66 -34.88
N ASP A 21 -1.06 2.91 -35.03
CA ASP A 21 -1.99 2.13 -35.86
C ASP A 21 -2.04 0.65 -35.46
N VAL A 22 -2.22 0.38 -34.16
CA VAL A 22 -2.23 -0.97 -33.61
C VAL A 22 -3.65 -1.41 -33.27
N ASN A 23 -4.01 -2.62 -33.72
CA ASN A 23 -5.21 -3.31 -33.25
C ASN A 23 -4.82 -4.38 -32.21
N CYS A 24 -5.26 -4.17 -30.97
CA CYS A 24 -4.74 -4.75 -29.76
C CYS A 24 -5.81 -5.57 -29.04
N GLY A 25 -5.58 -6.87 -28.88
CA GLY A 25 -6.42 -7.73 -28.07
C GLY A 25 -7.18 -8.82 -28.85
N PRO A 26 -7.76 -9.81 -28.12
CA PRO A 26 -7.72 -9.99 -26.66
C PRO A 26 -6.30 -10.24 -26.14
N GLY A 27 -6.01 -9.86 -24.89
CA GLY A 27 -4.67 -9.92 -24.27
C GLY A 27 -4.48 -8.97 -23.07
N HIS A 28 -3.25 -8.71 -22.63
CA HIS A 28 -3.00 -7.91 -21.41
C HIS A 28 -3.03 -6.39 -21.60
N GLY A 29 -3.07 -5.90 -22.86
CA GLY A 29 -3.10 -4.47 -23.21
C GLY A 29 -1.73 -3.90 -23.60
N ILE A 30 -1.53 -2.61 -23.35
CA ILE A 30 -0.25 -1.92 -23.53
C ILE A 30 0.47 -1.83 -22.19
N SER A 31 1.72 -2.29 -22.14
CA SER A 31 2.53 -2.33 -20.92
C SER A 31 3.92 -1.75 -21.13
N ILE A 32 4.29 -0.82 -20.25
CA ILE A 32 5.68 -0.46 -19.96
C ILE A 32 6.04 -1.12 -18.63
N GLY A 33 6.72 -2.26 -18.68
CA GLY A 33 6.94 -3.08 -17.49
C GLY A 33 6.81 -4.59 -17.68
N SER A 34 7.09 -5.38 -16.63
CA SER A 34 7.53 -4.92 -15.30
C SER A 34 9.00 -4.49 -15.29
N LEU A 35 9.27 -3.27 -14.81
CA LEU A 35 10.61 -2.69 -14.75
C LEU A 35 11.16 -2.70 -13.32
N GLY A 36 12.45 -2.98 -13.17
CA GLY A 36 13.13 -2.96 -11.87
C GLY A 36 12.93 -4.20 -10.99
N LYS A 37 12.70 -5.35 -11.62
CA LYS A 37 12.73 -6.66 -10.94
C LYS A 37 14.09 -6.83 -10.22
N ASP A 38 14.08 -7.38 -9.01
CA ASP A 38 15.27 -7.61 -8.18
C ASP A 38 16.08 -6.33 -7.84
N GLY A 39 15.45 -5.15 -7.91
CA GLY A 39 16.10 -3.87 -7.62
C GLY A 39 16.96 -3.32 -8.76
N THR A 40 16.80 -3.85 -9.97
CA THR A 40 17.50 -3.37 -11.16
C THR A 40 17.03 -1.99 -11.62
N LYS A 41 17.87 -1.25 -12.34
CA LYS A 41 17.49 0.00 -13.01
C LYS A 41 16.90 -0.29 -14.38
N ALA A 42 15.90 0.51 -14.75
CA ALA A 42 15.34 0.52 -16.08
C ALA A 42 15.11 1.93 -16.61
N CYS A 43 15.58 2.17 -17.83
CA CYS A 43 15.29 3.41 -18.53
C CYS A 43 14.27 3.13 -19.61
N VAL A 44 13.18 3.89 -19.56
CA VAL A 44 12.25 4.00 -20.68
C VAL A 44 11.96 5.47 -20.89
N SER A 45 12.32 6.01 -22.03
CA SER A 45 12.13 7.43 -22.28
C SER A 45 11.66 7.74 -23.69
N ASN A 46 10.91 8.83 -23.83
CA ASN A 46 10.42 9.32 -25.13
C ASN A 46 9.69 8.20 -25.90
N VAL A 47 8.60 7.70 -25.32
CA VAL A 47 7.75 6.68 -25.92
C VAL A 47 6.42 7.31 -26.28
N THR A 48 6.00 7.13 -27.52
CA THR A 48 4.65 7.51 -27.95
C THR A 48 3.93 6.29 -28.47
N VAL A 49 2.78 5.98 -27.87
CA VAL A 49 1.86 4.95 -28.33
C VAL A 49 0.55 5.63 -28.72
N ARG A 50 0.18 5.52 -29.99
CA ARG A 50 -1.00 6.23 -30.49
C ARG A 50 -1.81 5.47 -31.52
N ASP A 51 -3.03 5.95 -31.74
CA ASP A 51 -3.95 5.39 -32.74
C ASP A 51 -4.16 3.88 -32.51
N VAL A 52 -4.47 3.48 -31.26
CA VAL A 52 -4.67 2.08 -30.87
C VAL A 52 -6.15 1.77 -30.70
N ILE A 53 -6.58 0.65 -31.27
CA ILE A 53 -7.91 0.08 -31.06
C ILE A 53 -7.76 -1.15 -30.15
N MET A 54 -8.41 -1.13 -29.00
CA MET A 54 -8.42 -2.20 -28.01
C MET A 54 -9.67 -3.08 -28.17
N HIS A 55 -9.49 -4.40 -28.16
CA HIS A 55 -10.57 -5.36 -28.19
C HIS A 55 -10.39 -6.38 -27.07
N ASN A 56 -11.27 -6.31 -26.06
CA ASN A 56 -11.33 -7.29 -24.98
C ASN A 56 -9.96 -7.52 -24.29
N THR A 57 -9.25 -6.43 -23.98
CA THR A 57 -7.98 -6.51 -23.27
C THR A 57 -8.20 -6.48 -21.76
N MET A 58 -7.38 -7.18 -20.98
CA MET A 58 -7.46 -7.11 -19.53
C MET A 58 -7.18 -5.69 -19.03
N ASN A 59 -6.13 -5.06 -19.58
CA ASN A 59 -5.81 -3.67 -19.26
C ASN A 59 -5.84 -2.79 -20.52
N GLY A 60 -6.09 -1.51 -20.33
CA GLY A 60 -5.86 -0.51 -21.38
C GLY A 60 -4.39 -0.14 -21.45
N VAL A 61 -4.02 0.99 -20.81
CA VAL A 61 -2.63 1.44 -20.70
C VAL A 61 -2.04 1.16 -19.33
N ARG A 62 -0.80 0.66 -19.31
CA ARG A 62 -0.17 0.14 -18.10
C ARG A 62 1.29 0.56 -17.99
N ILE A 63 1.69 1.03 -16.82
CA ILE A 63 3.08 1.22 -16.40
C ILE A 63 3.28 0.49 -15.08
N LYS A 64 4.30 -0.39 -15.00
CA LYS A 64 4.62 -1.20 -13.81
C LYS A 64 6.10 -1.12 -13.50
N THR A 65 6.45 -0.46 -12.40
CA THR A 65 7.86 -0.26 -12.02
C THR A 65 8.07 -0.43 -10.52
N TRP A 66 9.19 -1.07 -10.16
CA TRP A 66 9.62 -1.32 -8.78
C TRP A 66 11.06 -0.83 -8.55
N GLN A 67 11.51 0.12 -9.38
CA GLN A 67 12.91 0.54 -9.47
C GLN A 67 13.41 1.18 -8.17
N LYS A 68 14.72 1.08 -7.91
CA LYS A 68 15.41 1.76 -6.81
C LYS A 68 16.49 2.70 -7.36
N GLN A 69 16.70 3.86 -6.74
CA GLN A 69 17.76 4.79 -7.10
C GLN A 69 19.14 4.20 -6.74
N MET A 70 20.11 4.20 -7.66
CA MET A 70 21.52 3.84 -7.39
C MET A 70 22.48 4.88 -7.97
N GLN A 71 23.60 5.13 -7.30
CA GLN A 71 24.69 5.99 -7.75
C GLN A 71 25.65 5.19 -8.65
N GLU A 72 25.41 5.23 -9.96
CA GLU A 72 26.40 4.78 -10.96
C GLU A 72 26.36 5.83 -12.09
N PRO A 73 27.50 6.43 -12.48
CA PRO A 73 27.52 7.57 -13.38
C PRO A 73 27.34 7.22 -14.86
N ASN A 74 27.51 5.97 -15.26
CA ASN A 74 27.54 5.63 -16.68
C ASN A 74 26.54 4.53 -17.05
N SER A 75 25.58 4.94 -17.89
CA SER A 75 24.47 4.21 -18.48
C SER A 75 23.23 4.08 -17.59
N CYS A 76 22.21 4.88 -17.92
CA CYS A 76 20.85 4.88 -17.38
C CYS A 76 20.67 5.36 -15.92
N ARG A 77 20.11 6.56 -15.74
CA ARG A 77 19.74 7.09 -14.41
C ARG A 77 18.46 6.48 -13.80
N GLY A 78 17.79 5.53 -14.49
CA GLY A 78 16.63 4.80 -13.99
C GLY A 78 15.32 5.60 -13.99
N TYR A 79 15.02 6.32 -15.08
CA TYR A 79 13.79 7.11 -15.16
C TYR A 79 12.83 6.57 -16.21
N ILE A 80 11.54 6.64 -15.89
CA ILE A 80 10.49 6.61 -16.91
C ILE A 80 10.07 8.04 -17.18
N SER A 81 10.30 8.51 -18.40
CA SER A 81 9.99 9.90 -18.74
C SER A 81 9.52 10.11 -20.18
N GLY A 82 8.61 11.06 -20.37
CA GLY A 82 8.12 11.40 -21.71
C GLY A 82 7.37 10.24 -22.35
N ILE A 83 6.30 9.79 -21.69
CA ILE A 83 5.43 8.70 -22.19
C ILE A 83 4.13 9.32 -22.67
N THR A 84 3.81 9.19 -23.94
CA THR A 84 2.57 9.71 -24.53
C THR A 84 1.67 8.57 -24.95
N TYR A 85 0.45 8.55 -24.40
CA TYR A 85 -0.65 7.70 -24.86
C TYR A 85 -1.69 8.57 -25.55
N GLU A 86 -1.94 8.34 -26.84
CA GLU A 86 -2.81 9.20 -27.63
C GLU A 86 -3.83 8.41 -28.48
N LYS A 87 -5.10 8.83 -28.47
CA LYS A 87 -6.16 8.25 -29.33
C LYS A 87 -6.30 6.74 -29.18
N ILE A 88 -6.31 6.27 -27.93
CA ILE A 88 -6.50 4.87 -27.60
C ILE A 88 -7.97 4.64 -27.29
N ARG A 89 -8.64 3.78 -28.06
CA ARG A 89 -10.08 3.53 -27.92
C ARG A 89 -10.42 2.05 -27.94
N GLY A 90 -11.57 1.65 -27.41
CA GLY A 90 -12.03 0.25 -27.49
C GLY A 90 -12.49 -0.29 -26.14
N THR A 91 -12.27 -1.58 -25.86
CA THR A 91 -12.82 -2.25 -24.67
C THR A 91 -11.80 -2.89 -23.74
N TYR A 92 -12.12 -2.96 -22.44
CA TYR A 92 -11.29 -3.62 -21.41
C TYR A 92 -12.11 -4.49 -20.44
N THR A 93 -11.45 -5.43 -19.74
CA THR A 93 -12.11 -6.35 -18.78
C THR A 93 -11.64 -6.24 -17.32
N VAL A 94 -10.51 -5.60 -17.01
CA VAL A 94 -10.03 -5.46 -15.62
C VAL A 94 -9.76 -3.99 -15.26
N LYS A 95 -8.77 -3.36 -15.89
CA LYS A 95 -8.33 -1.98 -15.57
C LYS A 95 -8.07 -1.14 -16.82
N PRO A 96 -8.75 0.00 -17.00
CA PRO A 96 -8.57 0.84 -18.18
C PRO A 96 -7.20 1.54 -18.17
N VAL A 97 -6.75 1.96 -16.98
CA VAL A 97 -5.48 2.66 -16.76
C VAL A 97 -4.86 2.17 -15.46
N TYR A 98 -3.59 1.75 -15.52
CA TYR A 98 -2.82 1.37 -14.34
C TYR A 98 -1.39 1.88 -14.44
N LEU A 99 -1.10 3.00 -13.78
CA LEU A 99 0.20 3.67 -13.82
C LEU A 99 0.83 3.59 -12.42
N ALA A 100 1.70 2.61 -12.20
CA ALA A 100 2.34 2.37 -10.91
C ALA A 100 3.85 2.53 -11.02
N CYS A 101 4.35 3.68 -10.56
CA CYS A 101 5.77 4.02 -10.58
C CYS A 101 6.39 3.97 -9.18
N SER A 102 7.72 3.89 -9.10
CA SER A 102 8.43 3.79 -7.82
C SER A 102 8.38 5.10 -7.03
N ASP A 103 8.27 5.02 -5.71
CA ASP A 103 8.41 6.17 -4.80
C ASP A 103 9.76 6.87 -4.93
N SER A 104 10.81 6.11 -5.25
CA SER A 104 12.17 6.64 -5.39
C SER A 104 12.45 7.21 -6.79
N LEU A 105 11.71 6.75 -7.81
CA LEU A 105 11.87 7.16 -9.20
C LEU A 105 10.47 7.33 -9.83
N PRO A 106 9.76 8.43 -9.52
CA PRO A 106 8.45 8.72 -10.09
C PRO A 106 8.51 8.80 -11.61
N CYS A 107 7.42 8.39 -12.27
CA CYS A 107 7.27 8.63 -13.70
C CYS A 107 6.98 10.11 -13.94
N THR A 108 7.61 10.70 -14.95
CA THR A 108 7.46 12.14 -15.26
C THR A 108 7.14 12.37 -16.73
N GLY A 109 6.35 13.40 -17.03
CA GLY A 109 5.94 13.68 -18.41
C GLY A 109 5.14 12.53 -19.02
N VAL A 110 4.20 11.97 -18.24
CA VAL A 110 3.20 11.03 -18.76
C VAL A 110 2.02 11.82 -19.31
N THR A 111 1.83 11.79 -20.62
CA THR A 111 0.76 12.51 -21.31
C THR A 111 -0.34 11.53 -21.70
N LEU A 112 -1.55 11.78 -21.22
CA LEU A 112 -2.77 11.07 -21.63
C LEU A 112 -3.61 11.99 -22.52
N ASN A 113 -3.86 11.55 -23.75
CA ASN A 113 -4.68 12.28 -24.72
C ASN A 113 -5.67 11.34 -25.40
N SER A 114 -6.96 11.68 -25.32
CA SER A 114 -8.03 10.97 -26.04
C SER A 114 -8.09 9.47 -25.77
N ILE A 115 -8.03 9.07 -24.49
CA ILE A 115 -8.22 7.67 -24.06
C ILE A 115 -9.71 7.41 -23.85
N LYS A 116 -10.29 6.50 -24.62
CA LYS A 116 -11.72 6.15 -24.62
C LYS A 116 -11.94 4.64 -24.57
N LEU A 117 -11.86 4.07 -23.38
CA LEU A 117 -11.99 2.64 -23.12
C LEU A 117 -13.29 2.35 -22.38
N GLU A 118 -14.08 1.43 -22.92
CA GLU A 118 -15.36 1.01 -22.37
C GLU A 118 -15.22 -0.35 -21.68
N PRO A 119 -15.84 -0.54 -20.50
CA PRO A 119 -15.81 -1.83 -19.84
C PRO A 119 -16.64 -2.86 -20.63
N MET A 120 -16.14 -4.09 -20.72
CA MET A 120 -16.94 -5.22 -21.21
C MET A 120 -17.78 -5.78 -20.05
N GLN A 121 -19.11 -5.73 -20.17
CA GLN A 121 -20.05 -5.80 -19.04
C GLN A 121 -20.39 -7.19 -18.48
N GLU A 122 -19.87 -8.31 -19.00
CA GLU A 122 -20.27 -9.64 -18.50
C GLU A 122 -19.15 -10.31 -17.69
N GLY A 123 -19.34 -10.38 -16.36
CA GLY A 123 -18.66 -11.35 -15.49
C GLY A 123 -17.28 -10.98 -14.94
N TYR A 124 -16.77 -9.76 -15.18
CA TYR A 124 -15.44 -9.35 -14.71
C TYR A 124 -15.47 -8.31 -13.58
N HIS A 125 -14.54 -8.42 -12.63
CA HIS A 125 -14.31 -7.40 -11.61
C HIS A 125 -13.57 -6.20 -12.22
N LEU A 126 -14.32 -5.14 -12.50
CA LEU A 126 -13.81 -3.89 -13.04
C LEU A 126 -13.24 -3.01 -11.92
N TYR A 127 -12.09 -2.38 -12.17
CA TYR A 127 -11.51 -1.41 -11.26
C TYR A 127 -11.33 -0.05 -11.93
N ASP A 128 -11.43 1.00 -11.12
CA ASP A 128 -11.14 2.37 -11.55
C ASP A 128 -9.68 2.56 -12.01
N PRO A 129 -9.42 3.60 -12.84
CA PRO A 129 -8.08 4.09 -13.13
C PRO A 129 -7.22 4.24 -11.87
N PHE A 130 -6.00 3.73 -11.92
CA PHE A 130 -5.04 3.81 -10.82
C PHE A 130 -3.76 4.51 -11.26
N CYS A 131 -3.28 5.43 -10.42
CA CYS A 131 -2.02 6.14 -10.62
C CYS A 131 -1.28 6.23 -9.29
N TRP A 132 0.01 5.90 -9.30
CA TRP A 132 0.92 6.04 -8.16
C TRP A 132 2.25 6.61 -8.65
N GLN A 133 2.73 7.67 -7.98
CA GLN A 133 3.99 8.36 -8.32
C GLN A 133 4.14 8.68 -9.81
N THR A 134 3.04 9.07 -10.45
CA THR A 134 2.98 9.31 -11.90
C THR A 134 2.56 10.75 -12.13
N PHE A 135 3.46 11.51 -12.75
CA PHE A 135 3.31 12.94 -13.00
C PHE A 135 3.28 13.23 -14.50
N GLY A 136 2.36 14.10 -14.90
CA GLY A 136 2.27 14.55 -16.29
C GLY A 136 1.02 15.36 -16.54
N GLU A 137 0.32 15.08 -17.63
CA GLU A 137 -0.80 15.90 -18.06
C GLU A 137 -1.89 15.12 -18.77
N LEU A 138 -3.12 15.61 -18.63
CA LEU A 138 -4.30 15.12 -19.31
C LEU A 138 -4.72 16.17 -20.35
N LEU A 139 -4.43 15.93 -21.63
CA LEU A 139 -4.69 16.91 -22.69
C LEU A 139 -6.15 16.90 -23.17
N SER A 140 -6.90 15.84 -22.89
CA SER A 140 -8.33 15.77 -23.16
C SER A 140 -9.04 14.89 -22.13
N PRO A 141 -10.37 15.03 -21.96
CA PRO A 141 -11.16 14.12 -21.15
C PRO A 141 -10.94 12.66 -21.57
N THR A 142 -10.94 11.77 -20.58
CA THR A 142 -10.77 10.33 -20.74
C THR A 142 -12.05 9.61 -20.33
N LEU A 143 -12.29 8.47 -20.96
CA LEU A 143 -13.37 7.55 -20.61
C LEU A 143 -12.72 6.19 -20.28
N PRO A 144 -12.89 5.65 -19.07
CA PRO A 144 -13.39 6.34 -17.87
C PRO A 144 -12.47 7.49 -17.42
N PRO A 145 -12.97 8.45 -16.62
CA PRO A 145 -12.18 9.60 -16.18
C PRO A 145 -10.96 9.20 -15.35
N VAL A 146 -9.77 9.66 -15.76
CA VAL A 146 -8.50 9.44 -15.04
C VAL A 146 -8.19 10.66 -14.17
N SER A 147 -8.71 10.70 -12.95
CA SER A 147 -8.45 11.77 -11.97
C SER A 147 -7.19 11.56 -11.12
N CYS A 148 -6.60 10.36 -11.18
CA CYS A 148 -5.46 9.97 -10.34
C CYS A 148 -4.09 10.50 -10.82
N LEU A 149 -3.99 10.95 -12.08
CA LEU A 149 -2.73 11.43 -12.67
C LEU A 149 -2.34 12.75 -12.01
N GLN A 150 -1.14 12.82 -11.44
CA GLN A 150 -0.67 14.03 -10.78
C GLN A 150 -0.20 15.03 -11.84
N LEU A 151 -0.76 16.24 -11.84
CA LEU A 151 -0.46 17.23 -12.87
C LEU A 151 0.94 17.84 -12.69
N GLY A 152 1.64 18.02 -13.80
CA GLY A 152 2.94 18.68 -13.87
C GLY A 152 4.13 17.76 -13.57
N LYS A 153 5.05 18.25 -12.74
CA LYS A 153 6.25 17.52 -12.30
C LYS A 153 6.15 17.25 -10.81
N PRO A 154 6.84 16.22 -10.29
CA PRO A 154 6.99 16.07 -8.85
C PRO A 154 7.49 17.39 -8.26
N PRO A 155 6.96 17.84 -7.11
CA PRO A 155 7.35 19.09 -6.49
C PRO A 155 8.88 19.15 -6.42
N SER A 156 9.47 20.23 -6.93
CA SER A 156 10.90 20.52 -6.87
C SER A 156 11.29 20.84 -5.43
N ASN A 157 11.22 19.82 -4.61
CA ASN A 157 12.02 19.72 -3.43
C ASN A 157 13.39 19.25 -3.93
N HIS A 158 14.25 20.20 -4.27
CA HIS A 158 15.67 20.08 -3.93
C HIS A 158 15.74 19.95 -2.42
N ILE A 159 15.29 18.81 -1.89
CA ILE A 159 15.90 18.31 -0.69
C ILE A 159 17.16 17.68 -1.24
N GLN A 160 18.30 18.28 -0.91
CA GLN A 160 19.48 17.48 -0.61
C GLN A 160 19.04 16.46 0.45
N ASN A 161 18.41 15.39 0.01
CA ASN A 161 18.28 14.18 0.79
C ASN A 161 19.35 13.30 0.20
N ASP A 162 20.52 13.47 0.80
CA ASP A 162 21.59 12.51 0.76
C ASP A 162 20.97 11.11 0.83
N HIS A 163 20.99 10.39 -0.29
CA HIS A 163 20.80 8.94 -0.30
C HIS A 163 22.11 8.35 -0.81
N GLU A 164 23.14 8.51 0.02
CA GLU A 164 24.15 7.47 0.19
C GLU A 164 23.43 6.22 0.70
N ALA A 165 23.91 5.04 0.33
CA ALA A 165 23.37 3.80 0.88
C ALA A 165 23.61 3.79 2.39
N TYR A 166 22.56 4.06 3.16
CA TYR A 166 22.59 4.04 4.61
C TYR A 166 22.27 2.64 5.11
N SER A 167 23.32 1.93 5.54
CA SER A 167 23.14 0.81 6.45
C SER A 167 23.04 1.38 7.86
N THR A 168 21.87 1.24 8.48
CA THR A 168 21.72 1.55 9.90
C THR A 168 21.65 0.26 10.67
N THR A 169 22.77 -0.21 11.21
CA THR A 169 22.81 -1.48 11.95
C THR A 169 23.76 -1.44 13.15
N PRO A 170 23.55 -2.32 14.15
CA PRO A 170 24.27 -2.26 15.41
C PRO A 170 25.76 -2.59 15.25
N THR A 171 26.55 -1.98 16.12
CA THR A 171 27.99 -2.18 16.37
C THR A 171 28.31 -3.61 16.79
N SER A 172 28.41 -4.55 15.86
CA SER A 172 29.08 -5.84 16.09
C SER A 172 29.97 -6.23 14.89
N SER A 173 31.01 -7.02 15.17
CA SER A 173 32.10 -7.40 14.25
C SER A 173 31.64 -8.08 12.95
N VAL A 174 30.47 -8.74 12.98
CA VAL A 174 29.81 -9.37 11.81
C VAL A 174 29.49 -8.33 10.72
N ASN A 175 29.21 -7.09 11.14
CA ASN A 175 28.72 -6.03 10.29
C ASN A 175 29.83 -5.34 9.47
N LYS A 176 31.05 -5.26 10.00
CA LYS A 176 32.17 -4.59 9.32
C LYS A 176 32.61 -5.31 8.04
N ARG A 177 32.57 -6.63 8.01
CA ARG A 177 32.89 -7.42 6.81
C ARG A 177 31.82 -7.23 5.74
N PHE A 178 30.55 -7.25 6.13
CA PHE A 178 29.43 -7.00 5.23
C PHE A 178 29.44 -5.57 4.69
N GLN A 179 29.64 -4.58 5.57
CA GLN A 179 29.85 -3.17 5.20
C GLN A 179 31.02 -3.02 4.22
N LYS A 180 32.16 -3.69 4.46
CA LYS A 180 33.32 -3.62 3.55
C LYS A 180 33.07 -4.31 2.20
N LEU A 181 32.24 -5.36 2.16
CA LEU A 181 31.84 -6.00 0.92
C LEU A 181 30.85 -5.15 0.13
N LEU A 182 29.89 -4.53 0.82
CA LEU A 182 28.94 -3.61 0.21
C LEU A 182 29.60 -2.30 -0.23
N SER A 183 30.51 -1.73 0.56
CA SER A 183 31.23 -0.49 0.23
C SER A 183 32.18 -0.65 -0.96
N ARG A 184 32.52 -1.88 -1.34
CA ARG A 184 33.26 -2.17 -2.58
C ARG A 184 32.36 -2.17 -3.83
N LYS A 185 31.05 -2.23 -3.65
CA LYS A 185 30.05 -2.33 -4.72
C LYS A 185 29.13 -1.11 -4.79
N PHE A 186 28.97 -0.39 -3.69
CA PHE A 186 28.08 0.75 -3.52
C PHE A 186 28.77 1.82 -2.69
N ASP A 187 28.67 3.09 -3.10
CA ASP A 187 29.08 4.20 -2.25
C ASP A 187 28.18 4.25 -0.99
N MET A 188 28.81 4.04 0.16
CA MET A 188 28.15 3.87 1.45
C MET A 188 28.79 4.77 2.49
N LYS A 189 27.95 5.50 3.21
CA LYS A 189 28.34 6.22 4.41
C LYS A 189 27.64 5.64 5.62
N ASP A 190 28.41 5.46 6.67
CA ASP A 190 27.89 5.07 7.97
C ASP A 190 27.31 6.30 8.67
N LEU A 191 25.98 6.37 8.78
CA LEU A 191 25.28 7.39 9.59
C LEU A 191 25.14 6.98 11.06
N GLY A 192 25.73 5.86 11.44
CA GLY A 192 25.57 5.27 12.75
C GLY A 192 24.21 4.60 12.92
N SER A 193 23.74 4.61 14.17
CA SER A 193 22.55 3.84 14.56
C SER A 193 21.25 4.44 13.99
N ALA A 194 20.37 3.58 13.45
CA ALA A 194 19.09 3.98 12.86
C ALA A 194 18.25 4.78 13.86
N LYS A 195 17.76 5.96 13.47
CA LYS A 195 16.82 6.72 14.30
C LYS A 195 15.42 6.75 13.71
N LYS A 196 15.28 6.62 12.39
CA LYS A 196 13.99 6.63 11.69
C LYS A 196 14.05 5.87 10.38
N ILE A 197 13.05 5.04 10.09
CA ILE A 197 12.90 4.29 8.83
C ILE A 197 11.43 4.32 8.44
N LEU A 198 11.08 4.82 7.25
CA LEU A 198 9.69 4.86 6.75
C LEU A 198 8.69 5.38 7.80
N SER A 199 8.98 6.50 8.44
CA SER A 199 8.19 7.09 9.54
C SER A 199 8.17 6.32 10.87
N MET A 200 8.76 5.13 10.96
CA MET A 200 9.00 4.43 12.23
C MET A 200 10.21 5.02 12.94
N GLU A 201 10.03 5.50 14.15
CA GLU A 201 11.05 6.12 15.00
C GLU A 201 11.63 5.08 15.94
N ILE A 202 12.96 4.96 15.94
CA ILE A 202 13.69 3.91 16.63
C ILE A 202 14.49 4.54 17.78
N HIS A 203 14.11 4.16 19.00
CA HIS A 203 14.77 4.59 20.22
C HIS A 203 15.47 3.39 20.85
N ARG A 204 16.75 3.52 21.20
CA ARG A 204 17.53 2.43 21.80
C ARG A 204 18.13 2.91 23.10
N ASP A 205 17.88 2.18 24.17
CA ASP A 205 18.63 2.29 25.41
C ASP A 205 19.45 1.00 25.58
N ARG A 206 20.72 1.09 25.22
CA ARG A 206 21.63 -0.07 25.29
C ARG A 206 22.00 -0.44 26.72
N ASN A 207 21.95 0.52 27.65
CA ASN A 207 22.28 0.27 29.05
C ASN A 207 21.14 -0.48 29.73
N ALA A 208 19.90 -0.12 29.39
CA ALA A 208 18.71 -0.80 29.88
C ALA A 208 18.29 -2.00 29.02
N GLY A 209 19.03 -2.35 27.96
CA GLY A 209 18.68 -3.46 27.06
C GLY A 209 17.37 -3.28 26.28
N LYS A 210 16.91 -2.04 26.06
CA LYS A 210 15.58 -1.74 25.49
C LYS A 210 15.63 -1.10 24.12
N LEU A 211 14.66 -1.48 23.29
CA LEU A 211 14.44 -0.93 21.96
C LEU A 211 12.95 -0.59 21.79
N TRP A 212 12.65 0.64 21.41
CA TRP A 212 11.30 1.08 21.06
C TRP A 212 11.22 1.41 19.58
N VAL A 213 10.13 0.99 18.95
CA VAL A 213 9.76 1.35 17.58
C VAL A 213 8.37 1.99 17.62
N THR A 214 8.30 3.29 17.35
CA THR A 214 7.06 4.08 17.44
C THR A 214 6.75 4.75 16.11
N MET A 215 5.54 5.29 15.94
CA MET A 215 5.14 6.07 14.77
C MET A 215 4.48 7.38 15.17
N LYS A 216 4.97 8.00 16.26
CA LYS A 216 4.35 9.18 16.87
C LYS A 216 4.08 10.29 15.86
N SER A 217 5.13 10.77 15.18
CA SER A 217 4.99 11.85 14.20
C SER A 217 4.05 11.51 13.04
N TYR A 218 3.92 10.23 12.67
CA TYR A 218 2.99 9.81 11.62
C TYR A 218 1.55 9.85 12.12
N VAL A 219 1.29 9.30 13.31
CA VAL A 219 -0.04 9.31 13.92
C VAL A 219 -0.53 10.73 14.15
N GLU A 220 0.32 11.63 14.67
CA GLU A 220 -0.01 13.04 14.87
C GLU A 220 -0.40 13.73 13.55
N LYS A 221 0.38 13.54 12.47
CA LYS A 221 0.06 14.08 11.14
C LYS A 221 -1.26 13.55 10.58
N VAL A 222 -1.55 12.27 10.79
CA VAL A 222 -2.82 11.67 10.37
C VAL A 222 -3.97 12.28 11.17
N LEU A 223 -3.82 12.43 12.49
CA LEU A 223 -4.84 13.04 13.33
C LEU A 223 -5.09 14.52 12.96
N GLU A 224 -4.05 15.29 12.68
CA GLU A 224 -4.17 16.67 12.18
C GLU A 224 -4.95 16.73 10.87
N ARG A 225 -4.62 15.86 9.91
CA ARG A 225 -5.28 15.81 8.60
C ARG A 225 -6.78 15.59 8.68
N PHE A 226 -7.24 14.83 9.67
CA PHE A 226 -8.67 14.54 9.88
C PHE A 226 -9.29 15.39 11.00
N SER A 227 -8.59 16.43 11.47
CA SER A 227 -9.06 17.32 12.55
C SER A 227 -9.40 16.59 13.85
N MET A 228 -8.63 15.53 14.16
CA MET A 228 -8.80 14.65 15.33
C MET A 228 -7.68 14.77 16.36
N LEU A 229 -6.69 15.67 16.19
CA LEU A 229 -5.55 15.80 17.10
C LEU A 229 -5.97 16.08 18.55
N ASN A 230 -6.97 16.96 18.74
CA ASN A 230 -7.49 17.36 20.05
C ASN A 230 -8.76 16.58 20.44
N ALA A 231 -9.03 15.43 19.81
CA ALA A 231 -10.23 14.66 20.10
C ALA A 231 -10.18 14.06 21.51
N LYS A 232 -11.33 13.99 22.20
CA LYS A 232 -11.42 13.40 23.54
C LYS A 232 -10.97 11.93 23.50
N PRO A 233 -9.88 11.55 24.21
CA PRO A 233 -9.31 10.22 24.09
C PRO A 233 -10.23 9.13 24.65
N VAL A 234 -10.03 7.89 24.16
CA VAL A 234 -10.73 6.67 24.62
C VAL A 234 -9.71 5.55 24.82
N SER A 235 -9.96 4.67 25.79
CA SER A 235 -9.02 3.61 26.16
C SER A 235 -9.02 2.42 25.19
N THR A 236 -10.15 2.10 24.56
CA THR A 236 -10.26 0.95 23.65
C THR A 236 -10.32 1.38 22.18
N PRO A 237 -9.68 0.62 21.27
CA PRO A 237 -9.67 0.93 19.83
C PRO A 237 -11.04 0.74 19.18
N LEU A 238 -11.89 -0.11 19.74
CA LEU A 238 -13.29 -0.30 19.36
C LEU A 238 -14.14 -0.39 20.63
N GLY A 239 -15.23 0.36 20.69
CA GLY A 239 -16.19 0.29 21.80
C GLY A 239 -17.16 -0.88 21.64
N ALA A 240 -17.52 -1.55 22.74
CA ALA A 240 -18.46 -2.69 22.74
C ALA A 240 -19.88 -2.34 22.22
N HIS A 241 -20.23 -1.06 22.20
CA HIS A 241 -21.51 -0.57 21.66
C HIS A 241 -21.54 -0.52 20.12
N PHE A 242 -20.41 -0.69 19.44
CA PHE A 242 -20.36 -0.76 17.98
C PHE A 242 -20.72 -2.16 17.50
N GLN A 243 -22.00 -2.34 17.16
CA GLN A 243 -22.51 -3.52 16.46
C GLN A 243 -22.54 -3.22 14.96
N LEU A 244 -21.40 -3.39 14.28
CA LEU A 244 -21.27 -3.03 12.87
C LEU A 244 -21.83 -4.16 11.98
N SER A 245 -22.65 -3.79 11.00
CA SER A 245 -23.23 -4.72 10.01
C SER A 245 -23.57 -3.98 8.72
N SER A 246 -23.77 -4.74 7.64
CA SER A 246 -24.22 -4.25 6.34
C SER A 246 -25.60 -3.57 6.40
N GLN A 247 -26.41 -3.84 7.43
CA GLN A 247 -27.68 -3.16 7.67
C GLN A 247 -27.52 -1.67 8.02
N LEU A 248 -26.32 -1.25 8.44
CA LEU A 248 -25.98 0.14 8.74
C LEU A 248 -25.48 0.91 7.52
N CYS A 249 -25.43 0.27 6.35
CA CYS A 249 -25.13 0.95 5.09
C CYS A 249 -26.20 2.01 4.77
N PRO A 250 -25.84 3.07 4.03
CA PRO A 250 -26.79 4.09 3.62
C PRO A 250 -27.99 3.49 2.87
N SER A 251 -29.20 3.85 3.30
CA SER A 251 -30.46 3.41 2.67
C SER A 251 -31.32 4.57 2.18
N THR A 252 -31.09 5.79 2.69
CA THR A 252 -31.76 7.01 2.25
C THR A 252 -30.84 7.82 1.33
N GLU A 253 -31.43 8.59 0.41
CA GLU A 253 -30.67 9.46 -0.50
C GLU A 253 -29.79 10.47 0.26
N GLU A 254 -30.31 10.98 1.39
CA GLU A 254 -29.57 11.87 2.28
C GLU A 254 -28.32 11.21 2.88
N ASP A 255 -28.42 9.95 3.33
CA ASP A 255 -27.28 9.22 3.88
C ASP A 255 -26.26 8.88 2.78
N ILE A 256 -26.72 8.53 1.58
CA ILE A 256 -25.87 8.25 0.42
C ILE A 256 -25.08 9.51 0.03
N GLU A 257 -25.77 10.64 -0.12
CA GLU A 257 -25.14 11.92 -0.46
C GLU A 257 -24.13 12.32 0.62
N TYR A 258 -24.49 12.21 1.91
CA TYR A 258 -23.58 12.50 3.01
C TYR A 258 -22.32 11.61 2.95
N MET A 259 -22.50 10.29 2.81
CA MET A 259 -21.39 9.34 2.82
C MET A 259 -20.51 9.44 1.57
N SER A 260 -21.03 9.90 0.43
CA SER A 260 -20.23 10.16 -0.79
C SER A 260 -19.13 11.21 -0.56
N ARG A 261 -19.32 12.13 0.39
CA ARG A 261 -18.35 13.17 0.76
C ARG A 261 -17.37 12.71 1.83
N VAL A 262 -17.67 11.60 2.50
CA VAL A 262 -16.82 11.05 3.56
C VAL A 262 -15.72 10.21 2.89
N LEU A 263 -14.47 10.60 3.09
CA LEU A 263 -13.29 9.88 2.60
C LEU A 263 -13.00 8.60 3.42
N TYR A 264 -13.96 7.68 3.50
CA TYR A 264 -13.91 6.51 4.37
C TYR A 264 -12.69 5.62 4.06
N ALA A 265 -12.52 5.22 2.80
CA ALA A 265 -11.39 4.37 2.38
C ALA A 265 -10.03 5.02 2.73
N ASN A 266 -9.88 6.32 2.49
CA ASN A 266 -8.65 7.04 2.84
C ASN A 266 -8.40 6.99 4.34
N THR A 267 -9.43 7.26 5.17
CA THR A 267 -9.27 7.19 6.62
C THR A 267 -8.82 5.80 7.05
N VAL A 268 -9.39 4.72 6.48
CA VAL A 268 -9.05 3.32 6.83
C VAL A 268 -7.60 3.04 6.44
N GLY A 269 -7.20 3.39 5.22
CA GLY A 269 -5.84 3.19 4.72
C GLY A 269 -4.75 3.84 5.58
N TYR A 270 -4.94 5.08 6.04
CA TYR A 270 -3.96 5.74 6.92
C TYR A 270 -3.71 4.97 8.23
N ARG A 271 -4.74 4.30 8.76
CA ARG A 271 -4.64 3.52 9.99
C ARG A 271 -4.04 2.14 9.75
N MET A 272 -4.32 1.54 8.60
CA MET A 272 -3.72 0.26 8.20
C MET A 272 -2.19 0.33 8.22
N TYR A 273 -1.59 1.46 7.83
CA TYR A 273 -0.14 1.59 7.89
C TYR A 273 0.41 1.55 9.32
N ALA A 274 -0.18 2.32 10.24
CA ALA A 274 0.20 2.26 11.65
C ALA A 274 -0.03 0.85 12.25
N MET A 275 -1.17 0.23 11.90
CA MET A 275 -1.54 -1.12 12.30
C MET A 275 -0.47 -2.15 11.90
N VAL A 276 0.01 -2.11 10.66
CA VAL A 276 0.98 -3.08 10.12
C VAL A 276 2.39 -2.84 10.67
N CYS A 277 2.75 -1.60 10.98
CA CYS A 277 4.12 -1.27 11.37
C CYS A 277 4.37 -1.31 12.89
N THR A 278 3.54 -0.65 13.70
CA THR A 278 3.84 -0.47 15.14
C THR A 278 2.63 -0.50 16.08
N ARG A 279 1.41 -0.68 15.56
CA ARG A 279 0.16 -0.60 16.33
C ARG A 279 -0.69 -1.87 16.20
N PRO A 280 -0.20 -3.03 16.69
CA PRO A 280 -0.98 -4.27 16.68
C PRO A 280 -2.31 -4.14 17.43
N ASP A 281 -2.38 -3.26 18.42
CA ASP A 281 -3.55 -3.01 19.27
C ASP A 281 -4.79 -2.53 18.48
N ILE A 282 -4.61 -1.83 17.36
CA ILE A 282 -5.74 -1.40 16.51
C ILE A 282 -6.15 -2.42 15.45
N SER A 283 -5.45 -3.56 15.34
CA SER A 283 -5.62 -4.50 14.22
C SER A 283 -7.03 -5.03 14.08
N HIS A 284 -7.64 -5.43 15.19
CA HIS A 284 -9.02 -5.89 15.19
C HIS A 284 -9.99 -4.79 14.77
N ALA A 285 -9.86 -3.60 15.35
CA ALA A 285 -10.75 -2.48 15.04
C ALA A 285 -10.66 -2.05 13.56
N VAL A 286 -9.45 -1.99 13.01
CA VAL A 286 -9.20 -1.67 11.60
C VAL A 286 -9.74 -2.78 10.70
N SER A 287 -9.53 -4.06 11.04
CA SER A 287 -10.08 -5.20 10.30
C SER A 287 -11.60 -5.16 10.23
N MET A 288 -12.28 -4.85 11.33
CA MET A 288 -13.74 -4.71 11.39
C MET A 288 -14.27 -3.60 10.48
N VAL A 289 -13.73 -2.39 10.56
CA VAL A 289 -14.19 -1.25 9.73
C VAL A 289 -13.83 -1.45 8.25
N SER A 290 -12.77 -2.19 7.95
CA SER A 290 -12.35 -2.46 6.56
C SER A 290 -13.38 -3.29 5.78
N ARG A 291 -14.24 -4.07 6.45
CA ARG A 291 -15.28 -4.89 5.82
C ARG A 291 -16.30 -4.05 5.04
N TYR A 292 -16.51 -2.80 5.46
CA TYR A 292 -17.54 -1.91 4.91
C TYR A 292 -16.98 -0.85 3.95
N MET A 293 -15.74 -0.98 3.48
CA MET A 293 -15.13 0.00 2.57
C MET A 293 -15.89 0.18 1.25
N GLY A 294 -16.60 -0.85 0.79
CA GLY A 294 -17.37 -0.80 -0.46
C GLY A 294 -18.66 0.01 -0.37
N ASN A 295 -19.30 0.06 0.81
CA ASN A 295 -20.52 0.83 1.04
C ASN A 295 -20.63 1.27 2.51
N PRO A 296 -19.83 2.25 2.96
CA PRO A 296 -19.78 2.63 4.37
C PRO A 296 -21.00 3.49 4.76
N GLY A 297 -21.53 3.29 5.97
CA GLY A 297 -22.59 4.11 6.54
C GLY A 297 -22.11 5.02 7.66
N LYS A 298 -23.00 5.87 8.17
CA LYS A 298 -22.67 6.86 9.22
C LYS A 298 -22.08 6.21 10.48
N LYS A 299 -22.68 5.09 10.93
CA LYS A 299 -22.18 4.32 12.10
C LYS A 299 -20.82 3.67 11.86
N HIS A 300 -20.52 3.24 10.63
CA HIS A 300 -19.18 2.80 10.24
C HIS A 300 -18.18 3.96 10.37
N GLY A 301 -18.58 5.17 9.95
CA GLY A 301 -17.81 6.41 10.13
C GLY A 301 -17.57 6.79 11.59
N ASP A 302 -18.55 6.57 12.47
CA ASP A 302 -18.40 6.82 13.90
C ASP A 302 -17.40 5.87 14.56
N ALA A 303 -17.39 4.59 14.18
CA ALA A 303 -16.38 3.63 14.63
C ALA A 303 -14.96 4.03 14.17
N VAL A 304 -14.85 4.53 12.94
CA VAL A 304 -13.62 5.14 12.40
C VAL A 304 -13.14 6.32 13.25
N LYS A 305 -14.05 7.22 13.63
CA LYS A 305 -13.71 8.35 14.52
C LYS A 305 -13.31 7.87 15.91
N TRP A 306 -13.93 6.79 16.41
CA TRP A 306 -13.55 6.16 17.68
C TRP A 306 -12.11 5.67 17.68
N ILE A 307 -11.66 5.02 16.60
CA ILE A 307 -10.26 4.60 16.43
C ILE A 307 -9.32 5.83 16.47
N PHE A 308 -9.68 6.95 15.83
CA PHE A 308 -8.88 8.17 15.93
C PHE A 308 -8.82 8.74 17.34
N ARG A 309 -9.91 8.70 18.10
CA ARG A 309 -9.90 9.09 19.52
C ARG A 309 -8.98 8.21 20.34
N HIS A 310 -8.93 6.91 20.05
CA HIS A 310 -7.99 6.00 20.70
C HIS A 310 -6.54 6.37 20.35
N LEU A 311 -6.25 6.61 19.06
CA LEU A 311 -4.94 7.05 18.59
C LEU A 311 -4.50 8.38 19.21
N ALA A 312 -5.40 9.35 19.36
CA ALA A 312 -5.13 10.63 20.00
C ALA A 312 -4.70 10.47 21.48
N GLY A 313 -5.27 9.50 22.20
CA GLY A 313 -4.87 9.15 23.56
C GLY A 313 -3.62 8.28 23.66
N SER A 314 -3.11 7.76 22.54
CA SER A 314 -2.06 6.75 22.49
C SER A 314 -0.98 7.07 21.44
N THR A 315 -0.73 8.34 21.14
CA THR A 315 0.24 8.77 20.11
C THR A 315 1.67 8.29 20.40
N ASN A 316 2.02 8.16 21.68
CA ASN A 316 3.34 7.68 22.11
C ASN A 316 3.45 6.14 22.15
N PHE A 317 2.39 5.40 21.81
CA PHE A 317 2.45 3.93 21.81
C PHE A 317 3.29 3.43 20.64
N GLY A 318 3.94 2.29 20.86
CA GLY A 318 4.72 1.59 19.88
C GLY A 318 5.14 0.22 20.43
N ILE A 319 6.03 -0.44 19.71
CA ILE A 319 6.55 -1.75 20.09
C ILE A 319 7.78 -1.55 20.96
N MET A 320 7.84 -2.26 22.08
CA MET A 320 9.01 -2.32 22.95
C MET A 320 9.59 -3.73 22.96
N PHE A 321 10.89 -3.83 22.73
CA PHE A 321 11.67 -5.05 22.94
C PHE A 321 12.51 -4.85 24.19
N ASP A 322 12.45 -5.81 25.11
CA ASP A 322 13.14 -5.77 26.39
C ASP A 322 14.04 -7.00 26.52
N HIS A 323 15.35 -6.79 26.35
CA HIS A 323 16.36 -7.85 26.40
C HIS A 323 16.41 -8.53 27.78
N ASP A 324 16.24 -7.76 28.84
CA ASP A 324 16.41 -8.24 30.21
C ASP A 324 15.06 -8.66 30.83
N GLY A 325 13.96 -8.04 30.37
CA GLY A 325 12.61 -8.32 30.84
C GLY A 325 11.92 -9.52 30.17
N ALA A 326 12.43 -10.01 29.03
CA ALA A 326 11.84 -11.14 28.30
C ALA A 326 12.92 -12.01 27.65
N LYS A 327 12.62 -13.31 27.47
CA LYS A 327 13.53 -14.23 26.79
C LYS A 327 13.62 -13.90 25.30
N GLY A 328 14.79 -14.15 24.71
CA GLY A 328 15.02 -14.14 23.27
C GLY A 328 14.46 -15.38 22.57
N GLU A 329 13.21 -15.72 22.87
CA GLU A 329 12.47 -16.83 22.30
C GLU A 329 11.23 -16.28 21.56
N VAL A 330 10.89 -16.88 20.43
CA VAL A 330 9.66 -16.52 19.71
C VAL A 330 8.47 -17.19 20.40
N SER A 331 7.50 -16.40 20.84
CA SER A 331 6.27 -16.89 21.46
C SER A 331 5.06 -16.49 20.61
N GLY A 332 4.21 -17.46 20.26
CA GLY A 332 2.99 -17.23 19.50
C GLY A 332 1.76 -17.34 20.37
N PHE A 333 0.83 -16.39 20.22
CA PHE A 333 -0.50 -16.42 20.81
C PHE A 333 -1.52 -16.35 19.69
N VAL A 334 -2.59 -17.13 19.83
CA VAL A 334 -3.67 -17.22 18.85
C VAL A 334 -4.99 -17.21 19.58
N ASP A 335 -5.98 -16.56 18.99
CA ASP A 335 -7.33 -16.46 19.49
C ASP A 335 -8.33 -16.41 18.33
N SER A 336 -9.58 -16.73 18.61
CA SER A 336 -10.68 -16.56 17.68
C SER A 336 -11.95 -16.18 18.40
N ASP A 337 -12.75 -15.31 17.78
CA ASP A 337 -14.16 -15.23 18.16
C ASP A 337 -14.92 -16.46 17.62
N TYR A 338 -16.19 -16.60 18.00
CA TYR A 338 -17.10 -17.55 17.36
C TYR A 338 -18.31 -16.83 16.82
N ALA A 339 -18.49 -16.89 15.50
CA ALA A 339 -19.57 -16.21 14.79
C ALA A 339 -19.68 -14.73 15.18
N GLY A 340 -18.56 -14.03 15.34
CA GLY A 340 -18.56 -12.62 15.74
C GLY A 340 -19.09 -11.67 14.67
N ASP A 341 -18.96 -12.03 13.39
CA ASP A 341 -19.47 -11.21 12.29
C ASP A 341 -21.01 -11.24 12.24
N LEU A 342 -21.64 -10.06 12.26
CA LEU A 342 -23.11 -9.96 12.28
C LEU A 342 -23.74 -10.32 10.94
N ASP A 343 -23.03 -10.12 9.83
CA ASP A 343 -23.54 -10.36 8.47
C ASP A 343 -23.39 -11.84 8.07
N SER A 344 -22.16 -12.36 8.11
CA SER A 344 -21.82 -13.71 7.66
C SER A 344 -21.98 -14.79 8.74
N ARG A 345 -22.01 -14.39 10.03
CA ARG A 345 -21.79 -15.29 11.17
C ARG A 345 -20.44 -16.02 11.12
N ARG A 346 -19.48 -15.48 10.39
CA ARG A 346 -18.13 -16.03 10.26
C ARG A 346 -17.26 -15.52 11.40
N SER A 347 -16.32 -16.35 11.83
CA SER A 347 -15.47 -16.03 12.96
C SER A 347 -14.27 -15.18 12.55
N THR A 348 -13.71 -14.42 13.48
CA THR A 348 -12.48 -13.63 13.31
C THR A 348 -11.32 -14.35 13.97
N THR A 349 -10.25 -14.61 13.23
CA THR A 349 -8.97 -15.12 13.75
C THR A 349 -8.05 -13.97 14.10
N GLY A 350 -7.41 -14.06 15.27
CA GLY A 350 -6.32 -13.18 15.69
C GLY A 350 -5.08 -13.99 16.08
N TYR A 351 -3.89 -13.52 15.71
CA TYR A 351 -2.65 -14.03 16.29
C TYR A 351 -1.62 -12.93 16.46
N ILE A 352 -0.67 -13.18 17.35
CA ILE A 352 0.49 -12.33 17.59
C ILE A 352 1.69 -13.18 17.99
N PHE A 353 2.80 -12.97 17.30
CA PHE A 353 4.10 -13.52 17.62
C PHE A 353 4.95 -12.43 18.27
N THR A 354 5.59 -12.76 19.38
CA THR A 354 6.46 -11.85 20.12
C THR A 354 7.87 -12.39 20.21
N PHE A 355 8.82 -11.48 20.35
CA PHE A 355 10.23 -11.76 20.58
C PHE A 355 10.77 -10.69 21.52
N TYR A 356 11.51 -11.05 22.57
CA TYR A 356 11.88 -10.11 23.65
C TYR A 356 10.69 -9.27 24.16
N GLY A 357 9.52 -9.91 24.29
CA GLY A 357 8.28 -9.27 24.74
C GLY A 357 7.61 -8.33 23.72
N GLY A 358 8.30 -7.96 22.63
CA GLY A 358 7.79 -7.09 21.59
C GLY A 358 7.11 -7.86 20.45
N PRO A 359 5.96 -7.40 19.91
CA PRO A 359 5.34 -8.00 18.73
C PRO A 359 6.25 -7.93 17.49
N ILE A 360 6.34 -9.04 16.75
CA ILE A 360 7.10 -9.15 15.50
C ILE A 360 6.24 -9.53 14.29
N CYS A 361 5.11 -10.22 14.52
CA CYS A 361 4.12 -10.53 13.51
C CYS A 361 2.74 -10.60 14.16
N TRP A 362 1.69 -10.10 13.50
CA TRP A 362 0.33 -10.16 14.00
C TRP A 362 -0.68 -10.04 12.87
N LYS A 363 -1.89 -10.54 13.13
CA LYS A 363 -3.00 -10.48 12.17
C LYS A 363 -4.33 -10.49 12.92
N SER A 364 -5.32 -9.80 12.36
CA SER A 364 -6.72 -9.96 12.74
C SER A 364 -7.55 -9.99 11.47
N VAL A 365 -8.18 -11.13 11.18
CA VAL A 365 -8.81 -11.38 9.88
C VAL A 365 -10.10 -12.18 10.07
N LEU A 366 -11.14 -11.82 9.33
CA LEU A 366 -12.31 -12.67 9.20
C LEU A 366 -11.86 -14.00 8.56
N GLN A 367 -12.38 -15.15 8.98
CA GLN A 367 -11.97 -16.46 8.46
C GLN A 367 -12.29 -16.60 6.94
N SER A 368 -12.38 -17.80 6.37
CA SER A 368 -12.87 -17.97 4.98
C SER A 368 -14.24 -18.66 4.90
N THR A 369 -14.63 -19.38 5.96
CA THR A 369 -15.89 -20.13 6.06
C THR A 369 -16.58 -19.81 7.39
N THR A 370 -17.84 -20.25 7.53
CA THR A 370 -18.56 -20.22 8.81
C THR A 370 -18.27 -21.52 9.54
N THR A 371 -17.88 -21.42 10.81
CA THR A 371 -17.61 -22.59 11.65
C THR A 371 -18.87 -23.03 12.37
N LEU A 372 -18.95 -24.32 12.69
CA LEU A 372 -20.09 -24.96 13.35
C LEU A 372 -19.95 -25.01 14.87
N SER A 373 -18.76 -24.71 15.39
CA SER A 373 -18.47 -24.66 16.82
C SER A 373 -17.34 -23.69 17.14
N THR A 374 -17.21 -23.35 18.42
CA THR A 374 -16.05 -22.61 18.95
C THR A 374 -14.75 -23.37 18.73
N THR A 375 -14.76 -24.70 18.92
CA THR A 375 -13.59 -25.56 18.71
C THR A 375 -13.09 -25.52 17.27
N GLU A 376 -14.00 -25.50 16.29
CA GLU A 376 -13.61 -25.38 14.88
C GLU A 376 -13.03 -23.98 14.58
N ALA A 377 -13.60 -22.92 15.15
CA ALA A 377 -13.06 -21.56 15.01
C ALA A 377 -11.63 -21.45 15.57
N GLU A 378 -11.40 -22.02 16.76
CA GLU A 378 -10.08 -22.07 17.40
C GLU A 378 -9.10 -22.90 16.58
N TYR A 379 -9.53 -24.05 16.05
CA TYR A 379 -8.68 -24.90 15.21
C TYR A 379 -8.27 -24.22 13.90
N MET A 380 -9.20 -23.51 13.25
CA MET A 380 -8.90 -22.70 12.07
C MET A 380 -7.93 -21.56 12.37
N ALA A 381 -8.10 -20.89 13.51
CA ALA A 381 -7.19 -19.84 13.95
C ALA A 381 -5.79 -20.38 14.23
N LEU A 382 -5.70 -21.49 14.97
CA LEU A 382 -4.44 -22.18 15.25
C LEU A 382 -3.75 -22.62 13.96
N THR A 383 -4.50 -23.12 12.98
CA THR A 383 -3.97 -23.51 11.67
C THR A 383 -3.37 -22.30 10.93
N GLU A 384 -4.05 -21.16 10.94
CA GLU A 384 -3.53 -19.94 10.31
C GLU A 384 -2.28 -19.41 11.02
N ALA A 385 -2.25 -19.42 12.35
CA ALA A 385 -1.07 -19.05 13.12
C ALA A 385 0.10 -20.03 12.86
N ALA A 386 -0.17 -21.33 12.78
CA ALA A 386 0.85 -22.34 12.47
C ALA A 386 1.46 -22.15 11.08
N LYS A 387 0.66 -21.77 10.07
CA LYS A 387 1.16 -21.44 8.72
C LYS A 387 2.09 -20.23 8.69
N GLU A 388 1.87 -19.26 9.59
CA GLU A 388 2.76 -18.10 9.70
C GLU A 388 4.06 -18.46 10.44
N ALA A 389 4.00 -19.40 11.38
CA ALA A 389 5.14 -19.82 12.19
C ALA A 389 6.12 -20.76 11.45
N LEU A 390 5.63 -21.50 10.45
CA LEU A 390 6.38 -22.46 9.63
C LEU A 390 6.88 -21.83 8.34
#